data_AF-A0AB37UB23-F1
#
_entry.id   AF-A0AB37UB23-F1
#
_cell.length_a   1.000
_cell.length_b   1.000
_cell.length_c   1.000
_cell.angle_alpha   90.00
_cell.angle_beta   90.00
_cell.angle_gamma   90.00
#
_symmetry.space_group_name_H-M   'P 1'
#
loop_
_entity.id
_entity.type
_entity.pdbx_description
1 polymer ?
#
loop_
_entity_poly.entity_id
_entity_poly.type
_entity_poly.pdbx_seq_one_letter_code
_entity_poly.pdbx_strand_id
1 'polypeptide(L)'
;MRLPCFYGLDSEYDYDPFWAKVVELGVPVTTHYGSQGWTGRSSISNYMNNHIGHFADGSQAFAKALFFGGVTKRFPQLRVAMLEGGADWGAHVYIHLVDRFSKRNLKGLQNYNPALTNSEELFELFERYGSEITNGHSLSKAELTESVLGSSFGRHSRQPVGSELEDFAAAGIETIEDIRDRWVNSFFFGSESDDRTIAAAFNDRANPLGVKINAIYSSDVGHWDVPDLTLPLTESWALVEEGVISADDFRSYVFANPYKFYTQANSDFFQATAIESLVSTSESKPANKNLVTA
;
A
#
# COMPACT_ATOMS: atom_id res chain seq x y z
N MET A 1 -24.06 9.81 6.62
CA MET A 1 -23.37 8.60 6.14
C MET A 1 -22.21 8.36 7.10
N ARG A 2 -22.22 7.27 7.87
CA ARG A 2 -21.12 6.96 8.82
C ARG A 2 -19.90 6.59 7.97
N LEU A 3 -18.75 7.21 8.22
CA LEU A 3 -17.51 6.83 7.53
C LEU A 3 -17.25 5.33 7.79
N PRO A 4 -16.75 4.58 6.81
CA PRO A 4 -16.35 3.20 7.07
C PRO A 4 -15.28 3.18 8.16
N CYS A 5 -15.54 2.42 9.22
CA CYS A 5 -14.61 2.31 10.35
C CYS A 5 -13.53 1.28 10.00
N PHE A 6 -12.30 1.75 9.81
CA PHE A 6 -11.16 0.91 9.43
C PHE A 6 -10.23 0.59 10.61
N TYR A 7 -10.74 0.64 11.84
CA TYR A 7 -10.01 0.23 13.05
C TYR A 7 -8.67 0.96 13.29
N GLY A 8 -8.49 2.15 12.69
CA GLY A 8 -7.25 2.93 12.70
C GLY A 8 -7.57 4.42 12.58
N LEU A 9 -6.99 5.08 11.56
CA LEU A 9 -7.27 6.49 11.26
C LEU A 9 -8.78 6.77 11.22
N ASP A 10 -9.20 7.85 11.89
CA ASP A 10 -10.58 8.36 11.95
C ASP A 10 -11.64 7.38 12.48
N SER A 11 -11.23 6.31 13.15
CA SER A 11 -12.12 5.39 13.84
C SER A 11 -12.87 6.09 14.99
N GLU A 12 -14.15 5.75 15.18
CA GLU A 12 -14.98 6.26 16.29
C GLU A 12 -14.49 5.77 17.66
N TYR A 13 -13.83 4.61 17.70
CA TYR A 13 -13.30 4.00 18.91
C TYR A 13 -11.78 3.85 18.84
N ASP A 14 -11.16 3.86 20.02
CA ASP A 14 -9.76 3.48 20.18
C ASP A 14 -9.62 1.94 20.10
N TYR A 15 -8.96 1.47 19.04
CA TYR A 15 -8.69 0.06 18.81
C TYR A 15 -7.29 -0.38 19.25
N ASP A 16 -6.49 0.51 19.87
CA ASP A 16 -5.18 0.13 20.41
C ASP A 16 -5.28 -1.05 21.41
N PRO A 17 -6.29 -1.17 22.30
CA PRO A 17 -6.46 -2.36 23.14
C PRO A 17 -6.68 -3.65 22.34
N PHE A 18 -7.36 -3.58 21.20
CA PHE A 18 -7.56 -4.71 20.31
C PHE A 18 -6.24 -5.10 19.64
N TRP A 19 -5.52 -4.14 19.04
CA TRP A 19 -4.24 -4.40 18.38
C TRP A 19 -3.16 -4.88 19.35
N ALA A 20 -3.13 -4.34 20.57
CA ALA A 20 -2.27 -4.83 21.64
C ALA A 20 -2.54 -6.30 21.94
N LYS A 21 -3.80 -6.71 22.02
CA LYS A 21 -4.18 -8.09 22.29
C LYS A 21 -3.86 -9.04 21.14
N VAL A 22 -4.02 -8.59 19.90
CA VAL A 22 -3.61 -9.34 18.69
C VAL A 22 -2.11 -9.64 18.74
N VAL A 23 -1.28 -8.64 19.05
CA VAL A 23 0.17 -8.83 19.20
C VAL A 23 0.51 -9.71 20.39
N GLU A 24 -0.12 -9.49 21.55
CA GLU A 24 0.10 -10.29 22.76
C GLU A 24 -0.14 -11.78 22.52
N LEU A 25 -1.19 -12.12 21.77
CA LEU A 25 -1.55 -13.50 21.45
C LEU A 25 -0.82 -14.06 20.23
N GLY A 26 0.03 -13.26 19.56
CA GLY A 26 0.73 -13.66 18.36
C GLY A 26 -0.20 -14.02 17.20
N VAL A 27 -1.34 -13.36 17.09
CA VAL A 27 -2.35 -13.66 16.06
C VAL A 27 -2.03 -12.89 14.77
N PRO A 28 -1.67 -13.55 13.67
CA PRO A 28 -1.62 -12.90 12.37
C PRO A 28 -3.05 -12.63 11.88
N VAL A 29 -3.34 -11.40 11.47
CA VAL A 29 -4.69 -10.99 11.07
C VAL A 29 -4.83 -11.06 9.55
N THR A 30 -5.80 -11.82 9.07
CA THR A 30 -6.23 -11.77 7.67
C THR A 30 -7.52 -10.97 7.56
N THR A 31 -7.68 -10.23 6.47
CA THR A 31 -8.88 -9.47 6.18
C THR A 31 -9.32 -9.69 4.74
N HIS A 32 -10.64 -9.59 4.54
CA HIS A 32 -11.28 -9.74 3.25
C HIS A 32 -12.26 -8.58 3.08
N TYR A 33 -11.80 -7.51 2.44
CA TYR A 33 -12.51 -6.22 2.42
C TYR A 33 -13.06 -5.91 1.03
N GLY A 34 -14.38 -5.94 0.86
CA GLY A 34 -15.01 -5.55 -0.40
C GLY A 34 -15.46 -4.09 -0.45
N SER A 35 -15.12 -3.39 -1.53
CA SER A 35 -15.62 -2.02 -1.80
C SER A 35 -16.84 -1.94 -2.73
N GLN A 36 -17.43 -3.08 -3.09
CA GLN A 36 -18.64 -3.12 -3.92
C GLN A 36 -19.75 -2.28 -3.30
N GLY A 37 -20.33 -1.38 -4.09
CA GLY A 37 -21.38 -0.46 -3.64
C GLY A 37 -20.87 0.89 -3.09
N TRP A 38 -19.56 1.11 -3.00
CA TRP A 38 -19.02 2.43 -2.66
C TRP A 38 -19.37 3.48 -3.73
N THR A 39 -19.66 4.71 -3.28
CA THR A 39 -20.02 5.82 -4.16
C THR A 39 -18.91 6.08 -5.18
N GLY A 40 -19.28 6.15 -6.47
CA GLY A 40 -18.34 6.34 -7.58
C GLY A 40 -17.77 5.04 -8.18
N ARG A 41 -18.06 3.88 -7.57
CA ARG A 41 -17.69 2.54 -8.10
C ARG A 41 -18.86 1.56 -8.13
N SER A 42 -20.09 2.07 -8.02
CA SER A 42 -21.31 1.28 -8.09
C SER A 42 -21.99 1.44 -9.45
N SER A 43 -22.13 0.33 -10.15
CA SER A 43 -22.99 0.18 -11.32
C SER A 43 -24.17 -0.71 -10.96
N ILE A 44 -25.38 -0.21 -11.23
CA ILE A 44 -26.61 -0.98 -11.03
C ILE A 44 -26.82 -2.07 -12.09
N SER A 45 -26.05 -2.03 -13.20
CA SER A 45 -26.28 -2.85 -14.38
C SER A 45 -25.08 -3.70 -14.80
N ASN A 46 -23.92 -3.55 -14.15
CA ASN A 46 -22.71 -4.29 -14.51
C ASN A 46 -21.97 -4.78 -13.27
N TYR A 47 -22.04 -6.10 -13.03
CA TYR A 47 -21.36 -6.75 -11.91
C TYR A 47 -19.84 -6.69 -12.03
N MET A 48 -19.27 -6.90 -13.23
CA MET A 48 -17.82 -6.87 -13.41
C MET A 48 -17.22 -5.48 -13.15
N ASN A 49 -17.95 -4.41 -13.49
CA ASN A 49 -17.57 -3.05 -13.09
C ASN A 49 -17.45 -2.91 -11.57
N ASN A 50 -18.30 -3.61 -10.81
CA ASN A 50 -18.30 -3.56 -9.35
C ASN A 50 -17.24 -4.50 -8.77
N HIS A 51 -17.00 -5.63 -9.42
CA HIS A 51 -16.15 -6.71 -8.94
C HIS A 51 -14.65 -6.44 -9.15
N ILE A 52 -14.25 -6.00 -10.35
CA ILE A 52 -12.83 -5.83 -10.68
C ILE A 52 -12.18 -4.77 -9.77
N GLY A 53 -11.14 -5.16 -9.04
CA GLY A 53 -10.38 -4.29 -8.13
C GLY A 53 -11.04 -4.03 -6.77
N HIS A 54 -12.24 -4.58 -6.51
CA HIS A 54 -13.00 -4.17 -5.34
C HIS A 54 -12.36 -4.58 -4.01
N PHE A 55 -11.67 -5.73 -3.99
CA PHE A 55 -10.90 -6.19 -2.83
C PHE A 55 -9.65 -5.34 -2.61
N ALA A 56 -8.94 -4.99 -3.68
CA ALA A 56 -7.78 -4.10 -3.64
C ALA A 56 -8.16 -2.75 -3.02
N ASP A 57 -9.25 -2.13 -3.47
CA ASP A 57 -9.69 -0.82 -3.00
C ASP A 57 -10.07 -0.81 -1.51
N GLY A 58 -10.85 -1.81 -1.07
CA GLY A 58 -11.26 -1.95 0.32
C GLY A 58 -10.05 -2.17 1.23
N SER A 59 -9.18 -3.09 0.81
CA SER A 59 -7.91 -3.41 1.49
C SER A 59 -6.95 -2.23 1.53
N GLN A 60 -6.87 -1.45 0.46
CA GLN A 60 -6.05 -0.26 0.39
C GLN A 60 -6.53 0.81 1.38
N ALA A 61 -7.85 1.02 1.49
CA ALA A 61 -8.41 1.96 2.47
C ALA A 61 -8.06 1.52 3.90
N PHE A 62 -8.24 0.23 4.20
CA PHE A 62 -7.89 -0.35 5.50
C PHE A 62 -6.40 -0.23 5.83
N ALA A 63 -5.50 -0.64 4.92
CA ALA A 63 -4.06 -0.56 5.12
C ALA A 63 -3.56 0.88 5.33
N LYS A 64 -4.11 1.85 4.57
CA LYS A 64 -3.82 3.27 4.77
C LYS A 64 -4.32 3.77 6.12
N ALA A 65 -5.49 3.35 6.57
CA ALA A 65 -6.00 3.73 7.89
C ALA A 65 -5.11 3.22 9.02
N LEU A 66 -4.58 2.00 8.91
CA LEU A 66 -3.61 1.46 9.88
C LEU A 66 -2.26 2.19 9.82
N PHE A 67 -1.75 2.46 8.62
CA PHE A 67 -0.48 3.16 8.41
C PHE A 67 -0.55 4.61 8.91
N PHE A 68 -1.43 5.43 8.35
CA PHE A 68 -1.56 6.85 8.71
C PHE A 68 -2.14 7.05 10.11
N GLY A 69 -2.94 6.11 10.61
CA GLY A 69 -3.39 6.10 12.01
C GLY A 69 -2.28 5.74 13.01
N GLY A 70 -1.08 5.38 12.56
CA GLY A 70 0.07 5.05 13.40
C GLY A 70 0.01 3.68 14.07
N VAL A 71 -0.91 2.81 13.67
CA VAL A 71 -1.07 1.47 14.26
C VAL A 71 0.20 0.65 14.07
N THR A 72 0.78 0.66 12.87
CA THR A 72 2.03 -0.08 12.58
C THR A 72 3.26 0.49 13.29
N LYS A 73 3.21 1.76 13.73
CA LYS A 73 4.24 2.36 14.60
C LYS A 73 4.10 1.88 16.04
N ARG A 74 2.87 1.90 16.58
CA ARG A 74 2.59 1.48 17.96
C ARG A 74 2.73 -0.02 18.15
N PHE A 75 2.41 -0.80 17.11
CA PHE A 75 2.44 -2.26 17.11
C PHE A 75 3.31 -2.80 15.96
N PRO A 76 4.65 -2.64 16.01
CA PRO A 76 5.55 -3.06 14.91
C PRO A 76 5.61 -4.58 14.71
N GLN A 77 5.15 -5.35 15.70
CA GLN A 77 5.03 -6.82 15.64
C GLN A 77 3.72 -7.28 14.97
N LEU A 78 2.79 -6.36 14.68
CA LEU A 78 1.55 -6.69 14.00
C LEU A 78 1.83 -7.22 12.59
N ARG A 79 1.13 -8.30 12.22
CA ARG A 79 1.15 -8.88 10.87
C ARG A 79 -0.27 -8.89 10.34
N VAL A 80 -0.50 -8.19 9.23
CA VAL A 80 -1.81 -8.06 8.59
C VAL A 80 -1.71 -8.47 7.13
N ALA A 81 -2.56 -9.42 6.73
CA ALA A 81 -2.74 -9.83 5.36
C ALA A 81 -4.08 -9.35 4.82
N MET A 82 -4.07 -8.83 3.60
CA MET A 82 -5.28 -8.44 2.88
C MET A 82 -5.47 -9.39 1.71
N LEU A 83 -6.52 -10.21 1.77
CA LEU A 83 -6.71 -11.34 0.87
C LEU A 83 -7.42 -10.94 -0.43
N GLU A 84 -7.14 -11.67 -1.51
CA GLU A 84 -7.84 -11.60 -2.82
C GLU A 84 -7.82 -10.24 -3.53
N GLY A 85 -7.03 -9.30 -3.04
CA GLY A 85 -6.89 -7.97 -3.63
C GLY A 85 -5.83 -7.86 -4.71
N GLY A 86 -5.06 -8.93 -4.96
CA GLY A 86 -3.80 -8.84 -5.68
C GLY A 86 -2.70 -8.19 -4.83
N ALA A 87 -1.46 -8.19 -5.34
CA ALA A 87 -0.31 -7.64 -4.63
C ALA A 87 0.31 -6.39 -5.26
N ASP A 88 -0.08 -6.06 -6.50
CA ASP A 88 0.39 -4.90 -7.24
C ASP A 88 0.07 -3.57 -6.53
N TRP A 89 -1.13 -3.45 -5.96
CA TRP A 89 -1.55 -2.24 -5.26
C TRP A 89 -0.71 -1.99 -4.01
N GLY A 90 -0.17 -3.05 -3.39
CA GLY A 90 0.73 -2.95 -2.25
C GLY A 90 2.05 -2.26 -2.60
N ALA A 91 2.61 -2.57 -3.78
CA ALA A 91 3.77 -1.88 -4.34
C ALA A 91 3.44 -0.46 -4.77
N HIS A 92 2.31 -0.27 -5.46
CA HIS A 92 1.85 1.04 -5.89
C HIS A 92 1.70 2.01 -4.71
N VAL A 93 1.07 1.59 -3.62
CA VAL A 93 0.95 2.43 -2.42
C VAL A 93 2.30 2.68 -1.78
N TYR A 94 3.17 1.67 -1.67
CA TYR A 94 4.51 1.84 -1.10
C TYR A 94 5.32 2.91 -1.83
N ILE A 95 5.42 2.82 -3.16
CA ILE A 95 6.09 3.81 -4.02
C ILE A 95 5.52 5.19 -3.76
N HIS A 96 4.19 5.29 -3.71
CA HIS A 96 3.51 6.54 -3.50
C HIS A 96 3.68 7.12 -2.10
N LEU A 97 3.77 6.31 -1.05
CA LEU A 97 4.07 6.80 0.30
C LEU A 97 5.42 7.50 0.31
N VAL A 98 6.44 6.89 -0.31
CA VAL A 98 7.78 7.47 -0.45
C VAL A 98 7.72 8.77 -1.26
N ASP A 99 7.11 8.74 -2.45
CA ASP A 99 6.99 9.90 -3.32
C ASP A 99 6.30 11.10 -2.67
N ARG A 100 5.26 10.84 -1.88
CA ARG A 100 4.48 11.88 -1.20
C ARG A 100 5.26 12.38 0.00
N PHE A 101 5.90 11.51 0.79
CA PHE A 101 6.73 11.94 1.91
C PHE A 101 7.87 12.87 1.46
N SER A 102 8.56 12.55 0.35
CA SER A 102 9.64 13.41 -0.18
C SER A 102 9.17 14.81 -0.57
N LYS A 103 7.88 15.00 -0.89
CA LYS A 103 7.31 16.27 -1.34
C LYS A 103 6.50 16.99 -0.26
N ARG A 104 5.85 16.24 0.63
CA ARG A 104 4.86 16.72 1.60
C ARG A 104 5.22 16.44 3.06
N ASN A 105 6.49 16.17 3.37
CA ASN A 105 6.96 16.39 4.73
C ASN A 105 6.96 17.90 5.07
N LEU A 106 7.04 18.27 6.36
CA LEU A 106 6.97 19.67 6.82
C LEU A 106 7.90 20.62 6.05
N LYS A 107 9.12 20.15 5.75
CA LYS A 107 10.11 20.91 4.99
C LYS A 107 9.69 21.04 3.53
N GLY A 108 9.26 19.96 2.91
CA GLY A 108 8.80 19.91 1.51
C GLY A 108 7.57 20.77 1.26
N LEU A 109 6.66 20.86 2.23
CA LEU A 109 5.48 21.74 2.15
C LEU A 109 5.84 23.21 1.98
N GLN A 110 7.00 23.66 2.47
CA GLN A 110 7.45 25.04 2.27
C GLN A 110 7.69 25.37 0.78
N ASN A 111 8.00 24.38 -0.07
CA ASN A 111 8.13 24.60 -1.52
C ASN A 111 6.79 24.96 -2.19
N TYR A 112 5.68 24.67 -1.54
CA TYR A 112 4.32 24.93 -2.03
C TYR A 112 3.58 25.96 -1.17
N ASN A 113 4.28 26.67 -0.28
CA ASN A 113 3.67 27.64 0.61
C ASN A 113 3.30 28.92 -0.18
N PRO A 114 2.00 29.25 -0.31
CA PRO A 114 1.58 30.44 -1.07
C PRO A 114 2.16 31.74 -0.51
N ALA A 115 2.40 31.81 0.81
CA ALA A 115 2.96 32.99 1.45
C ALA A 115 4.43 33.26 1.07
N LEU A 116 5.14 32.26 0.53
CA LEU A 116 6.52 32.40 0.05
C LEU A 116 6.59 32.71 -1.45
N THR A 117 5.46 32.79 -2.14
CA THR A 117 5.41 33.02 -3.59
C THR A 117 5.68 34.49 -3.92
N ASN A 118 6.67 34.76 -4.77
CA ASN A 118 6.91 36.08 -5.33
C ASN A 118 5.90 36.36 -6.47
N SER A 119 4.74 36.91 -6.10
CA SER A 119 3.64 37.18 -7.05
C SER A 119 4.00 38.23 -8.11
N GLU A 120 4.95 39.10 -7.83
CA GLU A 120 5.43 40.11 -8.78
C GLU A 120 6.29 39.47 -9.88
N GLU A 121 7.29 38.69 -9.50
CA GLU A 121 8.13 37.96 -10.46
C GLU A 121 7.35 36.93 -11.27
N LEU A 122 6.39 36.24 -10.65
CA LEU A 122 5.49 35.32 -11.35
C LEU A 122 4.73 36.06 -12.46
N PHE A 123 4.16 37.23 -12.14
CA PHE A 123 3.44 38.04 -13.11
C PHE A 123 4.36 38.53 -14.25
N GLU A 124 5.56 39.03 -13.93
CA GLU A 124 6.55 39.44 -14.94
C GLU A 124 6.99 38.29 -15.87
N LEU A 125 7.06 37.06 -15.36
CA LEU A 125 7.35 35.89 -16.20
C LEU A 125 6.20 35.58 -17.16
N PHE A 126 4.95 35.69 -16.71
CA PHE A 126 3.78 35.50 -17.57
C PHE A 126 3.63 36.63 -18.60
N GLU A 127 3.95 37.87 -18.27
CA GLU A 127 3.97 38.96 -19.25
C GLU A 127 5.03 38.75 -20.34
N ARG A 128 6.23 38.30 -19.96
CA ARG A 128 7.34 38.11 -20.90
C ARG A 128 7.20 36.87 -21.77
N TYR A 129 6.69 35.77 -21.22
CA TYR A 129 6.74 34.45 -21.86
C TYR A 129 5.39 33.76 -22.01
N GLY A 130 4.35 34.23 -21.30
CA GLY A 130 3.03 33.60 -21.24
C GLY A 130 1.95 34.32 -22.04
N SER A 131 2.30 35.30 -22.87
CA SER A 131 1.35 36.17 -23.57
C SER A 131 0.37 35.42 -24.48
N GLU A 132 0.76 34.28 -25.06
CA GLU A 132 -0.16 33.42 -25.82
C GLU A 132 -1.23 32.77 -24.94
N ILE A 133 -0.89 32.45 -23.68
CA ILE A 133 -1.77 31.78 -22.71
C ILE A 133 -2.70 32.79 -22.03
N THR A 134 -2.20 34.00 -21.76
CA THR A 134 -2.96 35.06 -21.06
C THR A 134 -3.74 35.96 -22.02
N ASN A 135 -3.62 35.76 -23.34
CA ASN A 135 -4.32 36.58 -24.34
C ASN A 135 -5.84 36.54 -24.14
N GLY A 136 -6.47 37.70 -24.01
CA GLY A 136 -7.91 37.82 -23.75
C GLY A 136 -8.33 37.63 -22.29
N HIS A 137 -7.39 37.38 -21.37
CA HIS A 137 -7.63 37.30 -19.94
C HIS A 137 -6.98 38.47 -19.20
N SER A 138 -7.77 39.24 -18.45
CA SER A 138 -7.25 40.22 -17.49
C SER A 138 -7.08 39.53 -16.14
N LEU A 139 -5.91 38.95 -15.87
CA LEU A 139 -5.61 38.33 -14.58
C LEU A 139 -4.81 39.31 -13.72
N SER A 140 -5.32 39.64 -12.53
CA SER A 140 -4.51 40.32 -11.52
C SER A 140 -3.37 39.42 -11.01
N LYS A 141 -2.33 40.01 -10.42
CA LYS A 141 -1.22 39.26 -9.79
C LYS A 141 -1.73 38.20 -8.80
N ALA A 142 -2.79 38.52 -8.05
CA ALA A 142 -3.40 37.61 -7.08
C ALA A 142 -4.10 36.43 -7.78
N GLU A 143 -4.93 36.68 -8.79
CA GLU A 143 -5.64 35.63 -9.53
C GLU A 143 -4.68 34.70 -10.27
N LEU A 144 -3.62 35.24 -10.85
CA LEU A 144 -2.56 34.44 -11.48
C LEU A 144 -1.85 33.55 -10.46
N THR A 145 -1.52 34.09 -9.28
CA THR A 145 -0.88 33.33 -8.20
C THR A 145 -1.79 32.21 -7.69
N GLU A 146 -3.08 32.50 -7.45
CA GLU A 146 -4.06 31.48 -7.05
C GLU A 146 -4.25 30.39 -8.10
N SER A 147 -4.24 30.76 -9.39
CA SER A 147 -4.41 29.81 -10.49
C SER A 147 -3.20 28.90 -10.65
N VAL A 148 -1.98 29.45 -10.61
CA VAL A 148 -0.72 28.68 -10.72
C VAL A 148 -0.54 27.73 -9.54
N LEU A 149 -0.89 28.16 -8.33
CA LEU A 149 -0.86 27.31 -7.13
C LEU A 149 -2.05 26.35 -7.05
N GLY A 150 -2.96 26.38 -8.03
CA GLY A 150 -4.06 25.45 -8.16
C GLY A 150 -5.19 25.65 -7.14
N SER A 151 -5.20 26.77 -6.40
CA SER A 151 -6.23 27.11 -5.42
C SER A 151 -7.63 27.11 -6.04
N SER A 152 -7.75 27.45 -7.33
CA SER A 152 -9.00 27.44 -8.09
C SER A 152 -9.58 26.04 -8.32
N PHE A 153 -8.76 24.98 -8.32
CA PHE A 153 -9.20 23.59 -8.52
C PHE A 153 -9.67 22.92 -7.22
N GLY A 154 -9.34 23.52 -6.06
CA GLY A 154 -9.69 23.01 -4.74
C GLY A 154 -11.04 23.49 -4.19
N ARG A 155 -11.92 24.12 -4.99
CA ARG A 155 -13.17 24.77 -4.49
C ARG A 155 -14.09 23.84 -3.69
N HIS A 156 -14.01 22.53 -3.91
CA HIS A 156 -14.79 21.52 -3.21
C HIS A 156 -13.95 20.66 -2.25
N SER A 157 -12.67 21.00 -2.04
CA SER A 157 -11.74 20.25 -1.21
C SER A 157 -11.17 21.15 -0.12
N ARG A 158 -11.40 20.77 1.14
CA ARG A 158 -10.80 21.45 2.30
C ARG A 158 -9.30 21.22 2.30
N GLN A 159 -8.52 22.31 2.39
CA GLN A 159 -7.08 22.22 2.57
C GLN A 159 -6.73 21.90 4.04
N PRO A 160 -5.68 21.10 4.29
CA PRO A 160 -5.19 20.86 5.64
C PRO A 160 -4.66 22.14 6.27
N VAL A 161 -4.90 22.32 7.58
CA VAL A 161 -4.44 23.47 8.36
C VAL A 161 -3.77 23.04 9.67
N GLY A 162 -2.84 23.86 10.16
CA GLY A 162 -2.17 23.62 11.44
C GLY A 162 -1.49 22.24 11.49
N SER A 163 -1.83 21.43 12.49
CA SER A 163 -1.27 20.07 12.67
C SER A 163 -1.66 19.09 11.57
N GLU A 164 -2.70 19.36 10.78
CA GLU A 164 -3.12 18.50 9.67
C GLU A 164 -2.13 18.54 8.48
N LEU A 165 -1.23 19.51 8.46
CA LEU A 165 -0.14 19.56 7.47
C LEU A 165 0.85 18.41 7.67
N GLU A 166 0.90 17.81 8.86
CA GLU A 166 1.78 16.69 9.17
C GLU A 166 1.10 15.33 8.90
N ASP A 167 0.79 15.08 7.62
CA ASP A 167 0.08 13.88 7.14
C ASP A 167 0.70 12.55 7.68
N PHE A 168 2.00 12.52 7.98
CA PHE A 168 2.74 11.34 8.41
C PHE A 168 3.08 11.29 9.92
N ALA A 169 2.67 12.27 10.72
CA ALA A 169 3.09 12.40 12.12
C ALA A 169 2.72 11.19 12.98
N ALA A 170 1.48 10.69 12.86
CA ALA A 170 1.02 9.54 13.63
C ALA A 170 1.76 8.24 13.25
N ALA A 171 2.11 8.08 11.97
CA ALA A 171 2.98 7.01 11.48
C ALA A 171 4.45 7.17 11.94
N GLY A 172 4.84 8.37 12.38
CA GLY A 172 6.17 8.68 12.90
C GLY A 172 7.27 8.56 11.85
N ILE A 173 7.01 9.02 10.63
CA ILE A 173 7.94 8.91 9.52
C ILE A 173 8.88 10.12 9.53
N GLU A 174 10.18 9.86 9.68
CA GLU A 174 11.25 10.85 9.56
C GLU A 174 12.12 10.59 8.32
N THR A 175 12.19 9.32 7.90
CA THR A 175 12.99 8.83 6.79
C THR A 175 12.18 7.95 5.84
N ILE A 176 12.69 7.70 4.64
CA ILE A 176 12.05 6.77 3.70
C ILE A 176 12.15 5.31 4.19
N GLU A 177 13.16 5.00 5.00
CA GLU A 177 13.36 3.73 5.68
C GLU A 177 12.26 3.46 6.71
N ASP A 178 11.75 4.50 7.40
CA ASP A 178 10.60 4.34 8.28
C ASP A 178 9.36 3.87 7.51
N ILE A 179 9.14 4.37 6.29
CA ILE A 179 8.02 3.93 5.45
C ILE A 179 8.17 2.46 5.10
N ARG A 180 9.38 2.04 4.68
CA ARG A 180 9.69 0.63 4.44
C ARG A 180 9.37 -0.19 5.68
N ASP A 181 9.84 0.22 6.84
CA ASP A 181 9.71 -0.56 8.07
C ASP A 181 8.27 -0.60 8.60
N ARG A 182 7.46 0.44 8.36
CA ARG A 182 6.04 0.46 8.73
C ARG A 182 5.14 -0.24 7.72
N TRP A 183 5.55 -0.33 6.45
CA TRP A 183 4.76 -0.95 5.38
C TRP A 183 5.16 -2.42 5.16
N VAL A 184 6.44 -2.66 4.83
CA VAL A 184 6.96 -3.97 4.41
C VAL A 184 7.12 -4.94 5.59
N ASN A 185 7.22 -4.49 6.84
CA ASN A 185 7.26 -5.43 7.97
C ASN A 185 5.86 -5.85 8.44
N SER A 186 4.85 -5.01 8.23
CA SER A 186 3.51 -5.22 8.78
C SER A 186 2.53 -5.83 7.78
N PHE A 187 2.61 -5.48 6.50
CA PHE A 187 1.58 -5.81 5.51
C PHE A 187 1.98 -6.94 4.56
N PHE A 188 1.00 -7.79 4.28
CA PHE A 188 1.05 -8.92 3.34
C PHE A 188 -0.14 -8.82 2.39
N PHE A 189 0.07 -9.18 1.14
CA PHE A 189 -0.87 -8.89 0.05
C PHE A 189 -1.24 -10.20 -0.64
N GLY A 190 -2.47 -10.62 -0.42
CA GLY A 190 -3.03 -11.84 -0.97
C GLY A 190 -3.37 -11.66 -2.44
N SER A 191 -2.87 -12.59 -3.24
CA SER A 191 -3.04 -12.61 -4.69
C SER A 191 -3.62 -13.95 -5.11
N GLU A 192 -4.42 -13.92 -6.17
CA GLU A 192 -5.00 -15.10 -6.81
C GLU A 192 -3.92 -15.90 -7.52
N SER A 193 -4.23 -17.16 -7.83
CA SER A 193 -3.26 -18.08 -8.44
C SER A 193 -2.72 -17.61 -9.79
N ASP A 194 -3.57 -17.03 -10.65
CA ASP A 194 -3.27 -16.61 -12.02
C ASP A 194 -3.05 -15.09 -12.17
N ASP A 195 -2.97 -14.36 -11.06
CA ASP A 195 -2.81 -12.91 -11.04
C ASP A 195 -1.43 -12.48 -11.54
N ARG A 196 -1.38 -12.09 -12.82
CA ARG A 196 -0.17 -11.63 -13.50
C ARG A 196 0.38 -10.32 -12.92
N THR A 197 -0.44 -9.53 -12.22
CA THR A 197 -0.03 -8.22 -11.70
C THR A 197 0.97 -8.34 -10.55
N ILE A 198 1.09 -9.54 -9.95
CA ILE A 198 2.07 -9.87 -8.90
C ILE A 198 3.52 -9.53 -9.28
N ALA A 199 3.85 -9.48 -10.58
CA ALA A 199 5.15 -9.00 -11.05
C ALA A 199 5.51 -7.61 -10.50
N ALA A 200 4.54 -6.72 -10.33
CA ALA A 200 4.76 -5.38 -9.76
C ALA A 200 5.17 -5.46 -8.28
N ALA A 201 4.63 -6.40 -7.51
CA ALA A 201 4.97 -6.61 -6.11
C ALA A 201 6.44 -7.03 -5.93
N PHE A 202 6.96 -7.86 -6.84
CA PHE A 202 8.33 -8.36 -6.81
C PHE A 202 9.35 -7.49 -7.58
N ASN A 203 8.91 -6.41 -8.23
CA ASN A 203 9.78 -5.52 -9.00
C ASN A 203 10.59 -4.57 -8.09
N ASP A 204 11.62 -5.11 -7.47
CA ASP A 204 12.58 -4.38 -6.62
C ASP A 204 13.27 -3.21 -7.32
N ARG A 205 13.42 -3.24 -8.64
CA ARG A 205 13.96 -2.11 -9.42
C ARG A 205 13.04 -0.89 -9.43
N ALA A 206 11.73 -1.11 -9.37
CA ALA A 206 10.74 -0.03 -9.32
C ALA A 206 10.48 0.46 -7.89
N ASN A 207 10.55 -0.44 -6.91
CA ASN A 207 10.28 -0.11 -5.52
C ASN A 207 11.46 0.65 -4.88
N PRO A 208 11.22 1.80 -4.24
CA PRO A 208 12.25 2.49 -3.46
C PRO A 208 12.97 1.56 -2.48
N LEU A 209 14.27 1.82 -2.25
CA LEU A 209 15.13 0.98 -1.40
C LEU A 209 15.32 -0.47 -1.87
N GLY A 210 14.92 -0.81 -3.11
CA GLY A 210 15.19 -2.12 -3.68
C GLY A 210 14.40 -3.26 -3.03
N VAL A 211 13.19 -2.97 -2.51
CA VAL A 211 12.42 -3.94 -1.73
C VAL A 211 11.42 -4.72 -2.58
N LYS A 212 11.19 -5.99 -2.22
CA LYS A 212 10.08 -6.79 -2.71
C LYS A 212 8.93 -6.74 -1.70
N ILE A 213 7.72 -6.53 -2.19
CA ILE A 213 6.51 -6.50 -1.36
C ILE A 213 6.12 -7.93 -0.98
N ASN A 214 5.57 -8.13 0.22
CA ASN A 214 5.18 -9.46 0.71
C ASN A 214 3.89 -9.96 0.04
N ALA A 215 3.96 -10.33 -1.23
CA ALA A 215 2.89 -11.06 -1.88
C ALA A 215 2.76 -12.47 -1.26
N ILE A 216 1.55 -12.89 -0.92
CA ILE A 216 1.26 -14.23 -0.39
C ILE A 216 0.20 -14.90 -1.25
N TYR A 217 0.37 -16.21 -1.47
CA TYR A 217 -0.63 -17.02 -2.16
C TYR A 217 -1.93 -17.06 -1.33
N SER A 218 -3.03 -16.60 -1.92
CA SER A 218 -4.31 -16.42 -1.25
C SER A 218 -5.47 -16.52 -2.24
N SER A 219 -5.54 -17.63 -2.97
CA SER A 219 -6.57 -17.84 -3.98
C SER A 219 -7.90 -18.28 -3.35
N ASP A 220 -9.02 -17.63 -3.71
CA ASP A 220 -10.36 -18.07 -3.29
C ASP A 220 -10.79 -19.32 -4.07
N VAL A 221 -10.49 -20.47 -3.49
CA VAL A 221 -10.87 -21.75 -4.07
C VAL A 221 -12.39 -22.01 -3.98
N GLY A 222 -13.16 -21.20 -3.25
CA GLY A 222 -14.63 -21.31 -3.17
C GLY A 222 -15.38 -20.48 -4.21
N HIS A 223 -14.68 -19.66 -4.98
CA HIS A 223 -15.28 -18.71 -5.92
C HIS A 223 -15.66 -19.35 -7.26
N TRP A 224 -16.52 -18.67 -8.03
CA TRP A 224 -17.12 -19.22 -9.25
C TRP A 224 -16.14 -19.37 -10.42
N ASP A 225 -14.99 -18.72 -10.36
CA ASP A 225 -13.89 -18.79 -11.32
C ASP A 225 -12.91 -19.93 -11.04
N VAL A 226 -13.05 -20.64 -9.92
CA VAL A 226 -12.25 -21.85 -9.58
C VAL A 226 -13.12 -23.11 -9.68
N PRO A 227 -13.32 -23.66 -10.90
CA PRO A 227 -14.17 -24.85 -11.09
C PRO A 227 -13.53 -26.15 -10.57
N ASP A 228 -12.20 -26.18 -10.39
CA ASP A 228 -11.45 -27.33 -9.87
C ASP A 228 -10.48 -26.88 -8.78
N LEU A 229 -10.75 -27.29 -7.55
CA LEU A 229 -9.98 -26.97 -6.33
C LEU A 229 -8.53 -27.47 -6.36
N THR A 230 -8.19 -28.40 -7.26
CA THR A 230 -6.86 -29.02 -7.33
C THR A 230 -5.88 -28.26 -8.22
N LEU A 231 -6.38 -27.34 -9.05
CA LEU A 231 -5.58 -26.64 -10.06
C LEU A 231 -4.88 -25.35 -9.60
N PRO A 232 -5.45 -24.50 -8.72
CA PRO A 232 -4.92 -23.15 -8.48
C PRO A 232 -3.43 -23.08 -8.16
N LEU A 233 -2.92 -23.96 -7.28
CA LEU A 233 -1.48 -23.97 -6.98
C LEU A 233 -0.65 -24.37 -8.20
N THR A 234 -1.12 -25.35 -8.99
CA THR A 234 -0.43 -25.79 -10.21
C THR A 234 -0.45 -24.69 -11.26
N GLU A 235 -1.59 -24.02 -11.45
CA GLU A 235 -1.77 -22.92 -12.40
C GLU A 235 -0.88 -21.72 -12.09
N SER A 236 -0.65 -21.44 -10.80
CA SER A 236 0.25 -20.36 -10.40
C SER A 236 1.71 -20.54 -10.89
N TRP A 237 2.13 -21.77 -11.21
CA TRP A 237 3.45 -22.02 -11.81
C TRP A 237 3.56 -21.50 -13.24
N ALA A 238 2.46 -21.31 -13.97
CA ALA A 238 2.46 -20.73 -15.31
C ALA A 238 3.08 -19.32 -15.31
N LEU A 239 2.95 -18.57 -14.21
CA LEU A 239 3.59 -17.25 -14.05
C LEU A 239 5.12 -17.34 -14.14
N VAL A 240 5.72 -18.46 -13.74
CA VAL A 240 7.16 -18.73 -13.88
C VAL A 240 7.50 -19.16 -15.29
N GLU A 241 6.72 -20.09 -15.87
CA GLU A 241 6.95 -20.60 -17.23
C GLU A 241 6.86 -19.50 -18.28
N GLU A 242 5.96 -18.53 -18.08
CA GLU A 242 5.77 -17.38 -18.94
C GLU A 242 6.71 -16.21 -18.63
N GLY A 243 7.55 -16.33 -17.59
CA GLY A 243 8.53 -15.30 -17.21
C GLY A 243 7.92 -14.03 -16.58
N VAL A 244 6.71 -14.12 -16.03
CA VAL A 244 6.07 -13.03 -15.27
C VAL A 244 6.81 -12.80 -13.95
N ILE A 245 7.20 -13.89 -13.27
CA ILE A 245 8.01 -13.86 -12.05
C ILE A 245 9.12 -14.92 -12.13
N SER A 246 10.17 -14.76 -11.33
CA SER A 246 11.22 -15.78 -11.21
C SER A 246 10.78 -16.96 -10.34
N ALA A 247 11.49 -18.09 -10.43
CA ALA A 247 11.26 -19.23 -9.52
C ALA A 247 11.51 -18.87 -8.03
N ASP A 248 12.43 -17.95 -7.76
CA ASP A 248 12.71 -17.46 -6.40
C ASP A 248 11.56 -16.56 -5.87
N ASP A 249 10.98 -15.74 -6.75
CA ASP A 249 9.78 -14.96 -6.44
C ASP A 249 8.58 -15.87 -6.18
N PHE A 250 8.41 -16.91 -7.01
CA PHE A 250 7.39 -17.93 -6.81
C PHE A 250 7.55 -18.63 -5.46
N ARG A 251 8.77 -19.07 -5.10
CA ARG A 251 9.05 -19.63 -3.77
C ARG A 251 8.69 -18.64 -2.65
N SER A 252 8.95 -17.36 -2.87
CA SER A 252 8.59 -16.31 -1.91
C SER A 252 7.08 -16.17 -1.77
N TYR A 253 6.36 -16.20 -2.89
CA TYR A 253 4.92 -16.09 -2.99
C TYR A 253 4.16 -17.24 -2.32
N VAL A 254 4.50 -18.49 -2.64
CA VAL A 254 3.74 -19.67 -2.18
C VAL A 254 4.23 -20.25 -0.85
N PHE A 255 5.44 -19.87 -0.40
CA PHE A 255 6.01 -20.42 0.83
C PHE A 255 6.67 -19.38 1.74
N ALA A 256 7.68 -18.64 1.28
CA ALA A 256 8.52 -17.86 2.20
C ALA A 256 7.77 -16.70 2.88
N ASN A 257 6.93 -15.97 2.13
CA ASN A 257 6.11 -14.88 2.67
C ASN A 257 4.95 -15.39 3.53
N PRO A 258 4.17 -16.43 3.13
CA PRO A 258 3.23 -17.07 4.04
C PRO A 258 3.87 -17.58 5.33
N TYR A 259 5.01 -18.26 5.24
CA TYR A 259 5.75 -18.73 6.41
C TYR A 259 6.14 -17.55 7.31
N LYS A 260 6.75 -16.51 6.74
CA LYS A 260 7.11 -15.27 7.43
C LYS A 260 5.89 -14.62 8.11
N PHE A 261 4.73 -14.58 7.47
CA PHE A 261 3.52 -13.99 8.01
C PHE A 261 3.09 -14.65 9.32
N TYR A 262 3.02 -15.99 9.33
CA TYR A 262 2.64 -16.76 10.50
C TYR A 262 3.72 -16.74 11.59
N THR A 263 4.98 -17.03 11.24
CA THR A 263 6.04 -17.22 12.24
C THR A 263 6.59 -15.93 12.83
N GLN A 264 6.49 -14.80 12.13
CA GLN A 264 6.83 -13.51 12.73
C GLN A 264 5.75 -12.98 13.68
N ALA A 265 4.50 -13.43 13.55
CA ALA A 265 3.47 -13.14 14.54
C ALA A 265 3.60 -14.07 15.76
N ASN A 266 3.90 -15.35 15.53
CA ASN A 266 4.11 -16.35 16.57
C ASN A 266 5.14 -17.39 16.11
N SER A 267 6.32 -17.43 16.72
CA SER A 267 7.37 -18.41 16.36
C SER A 267 6.94 -19.86 16.53
N ASP A 268 5.98 -20.11 17.41
CA ASP A 268 5.49 -21.45 17.75
C ASP A 268 4.25 -21.84 16.94
N PHE A 269 3.88 -21.07 15.90
CA PHE A 269 2.64 -21.26 15.13
C PHE A 269 2.45 -22.68 14.60
N PHE A 270 3.55 -23.34 14.19
CA PHE A 270 3.52 -24.71 13.66
C PHE A 270 3.85 -25.78 14.70
N GLN A 271 4.04 -25.43 15.97
CA GLN A 271 4.33 -26.40 17.03
C GLN A 271 3.21 -27.43 17.15
N ALA A 272 3.56 -28.70 17.32
CA ALA A 272 2.64 -29.83 17.40
C ALA A 272 1.75 -30.03 16.16
N THR A 273 2.10 -29.43 15.01
CA THR A 273 1.45 -29.69 13.73
C THR A 273 2.17 -30.79 12.94
N ALA A 274 1.50 -31.37 11.95
CA ALA A 274 2.10 -32.39 11.08
C ALA A 274 3.32 -31.90 10.27
N ILE A 275 3.53 -30.58 10.18
CA ILE A 275 4.60 -29.95 9.40
C ILE A 275 5.70 -29.31 10.26
N GLU A 276 5.62 -29.39 11.59
CA GLU A 276 6.60 -28.79 12.52
C GLU A 276 8.05 -29.14 12.13
N SER A 277 8.33 -30.44 11.93
CA SER A 277 9.67 -30.92 11.58
C SER A 277 10.14 -30.47 10.19
N LEU A 278 9.22 -30.30 9.24
CA LEU A 278 9.51 -29.87 7.87
C LEU A 278 9.91 -28.40 7.82
N VAL A 279 9.26 -27.55 8.62
CA VAL A 279 9.55 -26.12 8.67
C VAL A 279 10.83 -25.84 9.47
N SER A 280 11.08 -26.52 10.59
CA SER A 280 12.33 -26.35 11.37
C SER A 280 13.58 -26.73 10.58
N THR A 281 13.48 -27.74 9.71
CA THR A 281 14.60 -28.14 8.84
C THR A 281 14.90 -27.09 7.78
N SER A 282 13.88 -26.35 7.31
CA SER A 282 14.02 -25.30 6.29
C SER A 282 14.73 -24.05 6.81
N GLU A 283 14.65 -23.76 8.10
CA GLU A 283 15.40 -22.65 8.74
C GLU A 283 16.91 -22.94 8.86
N SER A 284 17.28 -24.22 8.98
CA SER A 284 18.68 -24.64 9.19
C SER A 284 19.57 -24.60 7.94
N LYS A 285 19.02 -24.31 6.76
CA LYS A 285 19.80 -24.11 5.53
C LYS A 285 20.03 -22.60 5.31
N PRO A 286 21.16 -22.03 5.76
CA PRO A 286 21.49 -20.67 5.35
C PRO A 286 21.60 -20.63 3.82
N ALA A 287 21.03 -19.59 3.21
CA ALA A 287 21.27 -19.27 1.82
C ALA A 287 22.78 -19.26 1.57
N ASN A 288 23.21 -20.02 0.58
CA ASN A 288 24.61 -20.23 0.26
C ASN A 288 25.27 -18.87 -0.05
N LYS A 289 26.05 -18.33 0.89
CA LYS A 289 26.76 -17.03 0.78
C LYS A 289 27.96 -17.06 -0.18
N ASN A 290 27.90 -17.89 -1.21
CA ASN A 290 28.94 -17.99 -2.23
C ASN A 290 28.29 -17.77 -3.59
N LEU A 291 28.14 -16.50 -3.99
CA LEU A 291 28.07 -16.07 -5.39
C LEU A 291 28.10 -14.53 -5.45
N VAL A 292 29.24 -13.92 -5.12
CA VAL A 292 29.82 -12.78 -5.85
C VAL A 292 31.34 -12.86 -5.67
N THR A 293 32.04 -13.40 -6.65
CA THR A 293 33.46 -13.09 -6.88
C THR A 293 33.64 -12.81 -8.38
N ALA A 294 34.21 -11.63 -8.63
CA ALA A 294 34.55 -10.97 -9.89
C ALA A 294 33.39 -10.33 -10.66
#